data_AF-A0A373GII4-F1
#
_entry.id   AF-A0A373GII4-F1
#
_cell.length_a   1.000
_cell.length_b   1.000
_cell.length_c   1.000
_cell.angle_alpha   90.00
_cell.angle_beta   90.00
_cell.angle_gamma   90.00
#
_symmetry.space_group_name_H-M   'P 1'
#
loop_
_entity.id
_entity.type
_entity.pdbx_description
1 polymer ?
#
loop_
_entity_poly.entity_id
_entity_poly.type
_entity_poly.pdbx_seq_one_letter_code
_entity_poly.pdbx_strand_id
1 'polypeptide(L)'
;MPASNLEYTVTVNNDWTESFEYNGQWQLNIDREVAELLPNIMDPVPVAKVELQNNNKGTADFSKLTTRQVSLVSPDLEVLDEDVLGAPVPIQLWCYNPTTGQTVKAPGNVADASMLTGTSWVFCCTTDADFVFGGVLASCWLKIVMGNIVKYIRIDCLSLSDRFTEEFTELDKSDGGTANCYIVSPLGGTYSFNATVMGNGVKGITVANTFQSAKGSAYLTPGNVADVTIAPQSAKLLWQDKKGLISQVAYHDGRVEFIVSDSGQAGNAVIAVYDKPDPNAADATLLWSWHIWCAPRPVDIPVKPEAGAELVAGEKYIFMDRNVGAEDSKEVGMQYQYGRKDPFIDYETNGHEYIYDLLGKDVTALLKTVPNPPEQYEKIRFPLTYYAGIYSMDRPSTGKSNGLWGTDRPAYKDVISDDVKTIYDPCPPGYKVPDMRPYKVVRDKFFLTGKFDFKVSDSYVSFVSFQTSPRTLYFPNGGRYYVGERGGSILYAWTTGVVTPNESHIVFTCTYNDSKKEFDVCNMNAGIVDESFTQVRCISE
;
A
#
# COMPACT_ATOMS: atom_id res chain seq x y z
N MET A 1 -37.18 2.59 -1.68
CA MET A 1 -38.62 2.95 -1.58
C MET A 1 -38.96 3.06 -0.10
N PRO A 2 -39.61 4.15 0.35
CA PRO A 2 -40.06 4.25 1.72
C PRO A 2 -41.14 3.19 2.00
N ALA A 3 -40.98 2.43 3.08
CA ALA A 3 -41.93 1.40 3.51
C ALA A 3 -42.73 1.87 4.74
N SER A 4 -43.89 1.25 4.95
CA SER A 4 -44.75 1.41 6.12
C SER A 4 -44.44 0.30 7.13
N ASN A 5 -44.20 0.66 8.40
CA ASN A 5 -43.28 -0.10 9.26
C ASN A 5 -43.84 -0.55 10.62
N LEU A 6 -45.12 -0.92 10.71
CA LEU A 6 -45.63 -1.60 11.90
C LEU A 6 -45.13 -3.05 11.91
N GLU A 7 -44.21 -3.39 12.81
CA GLU A 7 -44.04 -4.78 13.27
C GLU A 7 -45.06 -5.00 14.38
N TYR A 8 -45.92 -6.01 14.21
CA TYR A 8 -46.96 -6.35 15.18
C TYR A 8 -46.75 -7.78 15.66
N THR A 9 -46.77 -7.96 16.99
CA THR A 9 -46.85 -9.29 17.62
C THR A 9 -48.28 -9.47 18.09
N VAL A 10 -49.09 -10.25 17.37
CA VAL A 10 -50.47 -10.53 17.78
C VAL A 10 -50.45 -11.60 18.87
N THR A 11 -50.83 -11.24 20.09
CA THR A 11 -51.21 -12.22 21.11
C THR A 11 -52.68 -12.05 21.41
N VAL A 12 -53.52 -12.91 20.83
CA VAL A 12 -54.97 -12.83 21.04
C VAL A 12 -55.32 -13.37 22.42
N ASN A 13 -55.68 -12.48 23.33
CA ASN A 13 -56.58 -12.78 24.43
C ASN A 13 -57.65 -11.70 24.49
N ASN A 14 -58.91 -12.15 24.48
CA ASN A 14 -60.12 -11.34 24.37
C ASN A 14 -60.09 -10.13 25.32
N ASP A 15 -59.89 -8.92 24.77
CA ASP A 15 -60.61 -7.69 25.10
C ASP A 15 -60.09 -6.55 24.20
N TRP A 16 -60.99 -5.96 23.42
CA TRP A 16 -60.68 -5.04 22.33
C TRP A 16 -60.28 -3.65 22.84
N THR A 17 -59.01 -3.45 23.12
CA THR A 17 -58.35 -2.12 23.07
C THR A 17 -56.84 -2.30 22.93
N GLU A 18 -56.32 -2.34 21.69
CA GLU A 18 -54.88 -2.18 21.43
C GLU A 18 -54.62 -0.79 20.85
N SER A 19 -53.70 -0.05 21.48
CA SER A 19 -53.10 1.16 20.93
C SER A 19 -51.88 0.77 20.10
N PHE A 20 -51.92 1.02 18.79
CA PHE A 20 -50.77 0.82 17.92
C PHE A 20 -49.80 1.99 18.04
N GLU A 21 -48.59 1.73 18.55
CA GLU A 21 -47.56 2.76 18.60
C GLU A 21 -46.86 2.90 17.25
N TYR A 22 -47.00 4.06 16.62
CA TYR A 22 -46.24 4.43 15.43
C TYR A 22 -44.75 4.60 15.78
N ASN A 23 -43.87 3.95 15.02
CA ASN A 23 -42.41 3.97 15.19
C ASN A 23 -41.68 4.83 14.13
N GLY A 24 -42.40 5.54 13.27
CA GLY A 24 -41.82 6.36 12.20
C GLY A 24 -41.74 5.67 10.84
N GLN A 25 -41.33 6.43 9.82
CA GLN A 25 -40.95 5.88 8.51
C GLN A 25 -39.44 5.92 8.38
N TRP A 26 -38.84 4.79 8.03
CA TRP A 26 -37.43 4.67 7.69
C TRP A 26 -37.25 4.04 6.31
N GLN A 27 -36.06 4.25 5.76
CA GLN A 27 -35.61 3.63 4.53
C GLN A 27 -34.26 2.95 4.75
N LEU A 28 -34.01 1.94 3.93
CA LEU A 28 -32.73 1.26 3.84
C LEU A 28 -31.98 1.80 2.62
N ASN A 29 -30.83 2.41 2.85
CA ASN A 29 -29.89 2.78 1.81
C ASN A 29 -28.84 1.68 1.70
N ILE A 30 -28.61 1.20 0.49
CA ILE A 30 -27.63 0.19 0.16
C ILE A 30 -26.77 0.78 -0.96
N ASP A 31 -25.44 0.68 -0.84
CA ASP A 31 -24.51 1.28 -1.80
C ASP A 31 -24.43 0.54 -3.14
N ARG A 32 -24.82 -0.73 -3.20
CA ARG A 32 -24.82 -1.55 -4.43
C ARG A 32 -25.85 -2.68 -4.41
N GLU A 33 -26.19 -3.18 -5.59
CA GLU A 33 -27.11 -4.32 -5.77
C GLU A 33 -26.38 -5.64 -6.09
N VAL A 34 -25.13 -5.54 -6.55
CA VAL A 34 -24.26 -6.68 -6.89
C VAL A 34 -22.87 -6.44 -6.31
N ALA A 35 -22.27 -7.49 -5.77
CA ALA A 35 -20.87 -7.54 -5.38
C ALA A 35 -20.20 -8.74 -6.07
N GLU A 36 -18.99 -8.55 -6.57
CA GLU A 36 -18.18 -9.61 -7.15
C GLU A 36 -17.00 -9.88 -6.23
N LEU A 37 -16.68 -11.13 -5.92
CA LEU A 37 -15.62 -11.50 -4.97
C LEU A 37 -14.60 -12.46 -5.59
N LEU A 38 -13.32 -12.25 -5.35
CA LEU A 38 -12.29 -13.25 -5.61
C LEU A 38 -12.47 -14.49 -4.70
N PRO A 39 -12.04 -15.68 -5.14
CA PRO A 39 -11.79 -16.79 -4.23
C PRO A 39 -10.55 -16.51 -3.36
N ASN A 40 -10.37 -17.29 -2.29
CA ASN A 40 -9.19 -17.22 -1.40
C ASN A 40 -8.92 -15.85 -0.74
N ILE A 41 -9.98 -15.11 -0.39
CA ILE A 41 -9.89 -13.87 0.38
C ILE A 41 -9.84 -14.21 1.87
N MET A 42 -8.68 -13.99 2.50
CA MET A 42 -8.46 -14.30 3.92
C MET A 42 -8.68 -13.12 4.87
N ASP A 43 -8.70 -11.89 4.35
CA ASP A 43 -9.02 -10.66 5.09
C ASP A 43 -10.36 -10.11 4.62
N PRO A 44 -11.35 -9.83 5.51
CA PRO A 44 -12.71 -9.49 5.09
C PRO A 44 -12.79 -8.29 4.14
N VAL A 45 -13.34 -8.49 2.93
CA VAL A 45 -13.55 -7.43 1.94
C VAL A 45 -14.98 -6.89 1.97
N PRO A 46 -15.21 -5.58 1.76
CA PRO A 46 -16.56 -5.01 1.72
C PRO A 46 -17.43 -5.57 0.60
N VAL A 47 -18.57 -6.13 0.98
CA VAL A 47 -19.64 -6.54 0.05
C VAL A 47 -20.64 -5.43 -0.13
N ALA A 48 -21.14 -4.84 0.96
CA ALA A 48 -22.14 -3.79 0.89
C ALA A 48 -22.16 -2.93 2.15
N LYS A 49 -22.37 -1.62 1.94
CA LYS A 49 -22.68 -0.67 3.00
C LYS A 49 -24.19 -0.50 3.09
N VAL A 50 -24.72 -0.65 4.30
CA VAL A 50 -26.15 -0.60 4.59
C VAL A 50 -26.40 0.44 5.68
N GLU A 51 -27.33 1.35 5.42
CA GLU A 51 -27.70 2.43 6.34
C GLU A 51 -29.22 2.52 6.54
N LEU A 52 -29.64 2.66 7.80
CA LEU A 52 -30.99 3.04 8.18
C LEU A 52 -31.08 4.57 8.30
N GLN A 53 -32.03 5.16 7.59
CA GLN A 53 -32.26 6.59 7.61
C GLN A 53 -33.74 6.92 7.80
N ASN A 54 -34.03 8.07 8.43
CA ASN A 54 -35.39 8.61 8.53
C ASN A 54 -35.89 9.02 7.14
N ASN A 55 -37.15 8.71 6.83
CA ASN A 55 -37.81 9.28 5.68
C ASN A 55 -38.29 10.71 6.02
N ASN A 56 -38.32 11.62 5.05
CA ASN A 56 -38.47 13.09 5.15
C ASN A 56 -39.67 13.69 5.93
N LYS A 57 -40.40 12.92 6.77
CA LYS A 57 -41.62 13.35 7.49
C LYS A 57 -41.61 13.13 9.02
N GLY A 58 -40.50 12.72 9.64
CA GLY A 58 -40.35 12.63 11.10
C GLY A 58 -39.11 11.85 11.56
N THR A 59 -38.77 11.89 12.86
CA THR A 59 -37.70 11.06 13.44
C THR A 59 -38.24 9.65 13.69
N ALA A 60 -37.70 8.63 13.03
CA ALA A 60 -38.02 7.24 13.35
C ALA A 60 -37.35 6.84 14.65
N ASP A 61 -38.07 6.07 15.46
CA ASP A 61 -37.55 5.49 16.69
C ASP A 61 -37.01 4.09 16.39
N PHE A 62 -35.73 4.01 16.06
CA PHE A 62 -35.06 2.75 15.74
C PHE A 62 -35.00 1.77 16.93
N SER A 63 -35.28 2.21 18.16
CA SER A 63 -35.36 1.30 19.32
C SER A 63 -36.56 0.36 19.24
N LYS A 64 -37.58 0.71 18.43
CA LYS A 64 -38.79 -0.10 18.19
C LYS A 64 -38.64 -1.08 17.02
N LEU A 65 -37.47 -1.15 16.40
CA LEU A 65 -37.17 -2.12 15.34
C LEU A 65 -36.84 -3.48 15.98
N THR A 66 -37.78 -4.41 15.95
CA THR A 66 -37.70 -5.72 16.60
C THR A 66 -36.97 -6.76 15.75
N THR A 67 -37.08 -6.70 14.41
CA THR A 67 -36.33 -7.59 13.51
C THR A 67 -35.15 -6.88 12.86
N ARG A 68 -33.94 -7.39 13.14
CA ARG A 68 -32.69 -7.01 12.47
C ARG A 68 -31.90 -8.27 12.20
N GLN A 69 -31.75 -8.63 10.94
CA GLN A 69 -30.97 -9.80 10.57
C GLN A 69 -30.37 -9.63 9.18
N VAL A 70 -29.11 -10.04 9.04
CA VAL A 70 -28.46 -10.19 7.74
C VAL A 70 -27.89 -11.59 7.65
N SER A 71 -28.06 -12.25 6.50
CA SER A 71 -27.62 -13.64 6.30
C SER A 71 -27.14 -13.86 4.87
N LEU A 72 -26.22 -14.80 4.70
CA LEU A 72 -25.93 -15.34 3.37
C LEU A 72 -26.95 -16.43 3.07
N VAL A 73 -27.55 -16.37 1.87
CA VAL A 73 -28.56 -17.33 1.44
C VAL A 73 -28.29 -17.87 0.03
N SER A 74 -28.74 -19.10 -0.19
CA SER A 74 -28.76 -19.78 -1.48
C SER A 74 -29.82 -19.18 -2.42
N PRO A 75 -29.88 -19.59 -3.71
CA PRO A 75 -30.97 -19.22 -4.61
C PRO A 75 -32.36 -19.63 -4.09
N ASP A 76 -32.41 -20.71 -3.31
CA ASP A 76 -33.63 -21.25 -2.71
C ASP A 76 -33.96 -20.61 -1.34
N LEU A 77 -33.24 -19.55 -0.97
CA LEU A 77 -33.40 -18.77 0.27
C LEU A 77 -33.04 -19.52 1.56
N GLU A 78 -32.34 -20.66 1.44
CA GLU A 78 -31.76 -21.38 2.57
C GLU A 78 -30.51 -20.64 3.08
N VAL A 79 -30.33 -20.58 4.40
CA VAL A 79 -29.14 -19.96 5.00
C VAL A 79 -27.92 -20.81 4.69
N LEU A 80 -26.87 -20.17 4.19
CA LEU A 80 -25.62 -20.83 3.83
C LEU A 80 -24.71 -20.96 5.05
N ASP A 81 -25.04 -21.83 5.99
CA ASP A 81 -24.22 -22.11 7.18
C ASP A 81 -23.25 -23.29 6.97
N GLU A 82 -22.56 -23.71 8.03
CA GLU A 82 -21.61 -24.83 8.01
C GLU A 82 -22.29 -26.18 7.69
N ASP A 83 -23.57 -26.36 8.01
CA ASP A 83 -24.30 -27.60 7.74
C ASP A 83 -24.64 -27.72 6.25
N VAL A 84 -24.98 -26.60 5.61
CA VAL A 84 -25.29 -26.54 4.17
C VAL A 84 -24.04 -26.55 3.31
N LEU A 85 -23.01 -25.80 3.70
CA LEU A 85 -21.80 -25.61 2.91
C LEU A 85 -20.68 -26.62 3.22
N GLY A 86 -20.72 -27.25 4.39
CA GLY A 86 -19.59 -27.97 4.95
C GLY A 86 -18.57 -27.03 5.61
N ALA A 87 -17.72 -27.59 6.46
CA ALA A 87 -16.64 -26.87 7.13
C ALA A 87 -15.27 -27.26 6.53
N PRO A 88 -14.38 -26.30 6.23
CA PRO A 88 -14.58 -24.85 6.30
C PRO A 88 -15.62 -24.35 5.28
N VAL A 89 -16.30 -23.24 5.62
CA VAL A 89 -17.31 -22.64 4.73
C VAL A 89 -16.63 -21.89 3.59
N PRO A 90 -17.04 -22.09 2.32
CA PRO A 90 -16.40 -21.42 1.20
C PRO A 90 -16.62 -19.91 1.15
N ILE A 91 -17.66 -19.42 1.81
CA ILE A 91 -17.91 -17.99 2.02
C ILE A 91 -18.33 -17.76 3.47
N GLN A 92 -17.74 -16.75 4.08
CA GLN A 92 -18.01 -16.39 5.47
C GLN A 92 -18.38 -14.91 5.59
N LEU A 93 -19.53 -14.64 6.21
CA LEU A 93 -20.04 -13.31 6.48
C LEU A 93 -19.33 -12.68 7.68
N TRP A 94 -19.03 -11.39 7.55
CA TRP A 94 -18.52 -10.52 8.61
C TRP A 94 -19.33 -9.23 8.64
N CYS A 95 -19.42 -8.63 9.83
CA CYS A 95 -20.04 -7.33 10.02
C CYS A 95 -19.00 -6.36 10.58
N TYR A 96 -18.73 -5.28 9.85
CA TYR A 96 -17.99 -4.14 10.34
C TYR A 96 -18.97 -3.07 10.81
N ASN A 97 -18.78 -2.61 12.04
CA ASN A 97 -19.52 -1.48 12.60
C ASN A 97 -18.63 -0.23 12.55
N PRO A 98 -18.88 0.74 11.66
CA PRO A 98 -18.08 1.96 11.55
C PRO A 98 -18.05 2.80 12.84
N THR A 99 -19.07 2.66 13.69
CA THR A 99 -19.19 3.42 14.95
C THR A 99 -18.24 2.89 16.02
N THR A 100 -18.12 1.56 16.14
CA THR A 100 -17.23 0.93 17.14
C THR A 100 -15.86 0.60 16.57
N GLY A 101 -15.71 0.61 15.24
CA GLY A 101 -14.49 0.21 14.54
C GLY A 101 -14.19 -1.29 14.64
N GLN A 102 -15.15 -2.11 15.08
CA GLN A 102 -15.01 -3.56 15.21
C GLN A 102 -15.51 -4.28 13.97
N THR A 103 -14.74 -5.29 13.55
CA THR A 103 -15.13 -6.27 12.53
C THR A 103 -15.33 -7.61 13.23
N VAL A 104 -16.52 -8.19 13.09
CA VAL A 104 -16.90 -9.41 13.81
C VAL A 104 -17.39 -10.46 12.83
N LYS A 105 -16.91 -11.69 12.99
CA LYS A 105 -17.37 -12.86 12.23
C LYS A 105 -18.83 -13.16 12.57
N ALA A 106 -19.69 -13.34 11.58
CA ALA A 106 -21.09 -13.70 11.78
C ALA A 106 -21.23 -15.23 11.90
N PRO A 107 -21.54 -15.78 13.09
CA PRO A 107 -21.67 -17.22 13.27
C PRO A 107 -22.76 -17.81 12.36
N GLY A 108 -22.50 -18.97 11.76
CA GLY A 108 -23.45 -19.61 10.84
C GLY A 108 -23.86 -18.73 9.65
N ASN A 109 -23.03 -17.74 9.29
CA ASN A 109 -23.33 -16.74 8.27
C ASN A 109 -24.62 -15.93 8.53
N VAL A 110 -24.94 -15.71 9.81
CA VAL A 110 -26.06 -14.88 10.27
C VAL A 110 -25.57 -13.80 11.23
N ALA A 111 -25.78 -12.53 10.87
CA ALA A 111 -25.63 -11.39 11.76
C ALA A 111 -26.99 -11.01 12.31
N ASP A 112 -27.18 -11.14 13.62
CA ASP A 112 -28.44 -10.84 14.31
C ASP A 112 -28.45 -9.42 14.91
N ALA A 113 -29.54 -9.09 15.62
CA ALA A 113 -29.72 -7.78 16.24
C ALA A 113 -28.61 -7.38 17.23
N SER A 114 -27.90 -8.35 17.84
CA SER A 114 -26.79 -8.06 18.77
C SER A 114 -25.56 -7.53 18.03
N MET A 115 -25.34 -7.96 16.79
CA MET A 115 -24.28 -7.47 15.91
C MET A 115 -24.68 -6.17 15.20
N LEU A 116 -25.98 -6.01 14.94
CA LEU A 116 -26.56 -4.90 14.17
C LEU A 116 -26.99 -3.72 15.06
N THR A 117 -26.07 -3.27 15.91
CA THR A 117 -26.27 -2.08 16.75
C THR A 117 -26.00 -0.79 15.96
N GLY A 118 -26.75 0.27 16.24
CA GLY A 118 -26.67 1.54 15.50
C GLY A 118 -27.55 1.56 14.25
N THR A 119 -27.11 2.31 13.24
CA THR A 119 -27.86 2.58 11.99
C THR A 119 -27.00 2.49 10.72
N SER A 120 -25.73 2.10 10.80
CA SER A 120 -24.81 2.00 9.67
C SER A 120 -23.88 0.81 9.84
N TRP A 121 -23.75 -0.03 8.82
CA TRP A 121 -22.93 -1.23 8.82
C TRP A 121 -22.29 -1.45 7.46
N VAL A 122 -21.13 -2.10 7.47
CA VAL A 122 -20.52 -2.65 6.25
C VAL A 122 -20.47 -4.15 6.41
N PHE A 123 -21.17 -4.86 5.53
CA PHE A 123 -21.09 -6.31 5.45
C PHE A 123 -19.92 -6.69 4.57
N CYS A 124 -19.13 -7.64 5.05
CA CYS A 124 -17.90 -8.07 4.41
C CYS A 124 -17.91 -9.59 4.26
N CYS A 125 -17.07 -10.12 3.38
CA CYS A 125 -16.90 -11.56 3.23
C CYS A 125 -15.43 -11.96 3.15
N THR A 126 -15.14 -13.15 3.65
CA THR A 126 -13.93 -13.92 3.30
C THR A 126 -14.36 -15.12 2.47
N THR A 127 -13.47 -15.62 1.62
CA THR A 127 -13.72 -16.73 0.70
C THR A 127 -12.54 -17.69 0.71
N ASP A 128 -12.76 -18.98 0.39
CA ASP A 128 -11.68 -19.96 0.24
C ASP A 128 -11.56 -20.46 -1.20
N ALA A 129 -10.83 -21.57 -1.39
CA ALA A 129 -10.61 -22.20 -2.68
C ALA A 129 -11.84 -22.90 -3.27
N ASP A 130 -12.81 -23.29 -2.44
CA ASP A 130 -14.05 -23.96 -2.85
C ASP A 130 -15.14 -22.95 -3.23
N PHE A 131 -14.87 -21.65 -3.14
CA PHE A 131 -15.70 -20.57 -3.68
C PHE A 131 -15.59 -20.49 -5.22
N VAL A 132 -16.04 -21.55 -5.91
CA VAL A 132 -15.91 -21.76 -7.36
C VAL A 132 -17.25 -22.13 -8.03
N PHE A 133 -17.28 -22.16 -9.38
CA PHE A 133 -18.48 -22.47 -10.17
C PHE A 133 -18.92 -23.92 -9.97
N GLY A 134 -19.90 -24.13 -9.08
CA GLY A 134 -20.60 -25.40 -8.99
C GLY A 134 -21.51 -25.51 -7.78
N GLY A 135 -22.59 -26.27 -7.91
CA GLY A 135 -23.45 -26.64 -6.79
C GLY A 135 -24.19 -25.47 -6.13
N VAL A 136 -24.19 -25.46 -4.80
CA VAL A 136 -25.00 -24.55 -3.97
C VAL A 136 -24.52 -23.08 -4.03
N LEU A 137 -23.27 -22.84 -4.49
CA LEU A 137 -22.63 -21.52 -4.54
C LEU A 137 -22.59 -20.88 -5.94
N ALA A 138 -23.29 -21.44 -6.93
CA ALA A 138 -23.38 -20.86 -8.27
C ALA A 138 -23.95 -19.42 -8.27
N SER A 139 -24.72 -19.05 -7.25
CA SER A 139 -25.11 -17.68 -6.92
C SER A 139 -25.48 -17.63 -5.44
N CYS A 140 -25.03 -16.62 -4.71
CA CYS A 140 -25.48 -16.39 -3.34
C CYS A 140 -25.92 -14.94 -3.14
N TRP A 141 -26.72 -14.70 -2.10
CA TRP A 141 -27.21 -13.35 -1.79
C TRP A 141 -26.94 -12.99 -0.35
N LEU A 142 -26.61 -11.72 -0.13
CA LEU A 142 -26.76 -11.10 1.17
C LEU A 142 -28.22 -10.70 1.36
N LYS A 143 -28.96 -11.49 2.14
CA LYS A 143 -30.34 -11.18 2.53
C LYS A 143 -30.33 -10.26 3.75
N ILE A 144 -30.95 -9.10 3.62
CA ILE A 144 -31.06 -8.08 4.66
C ILE A 144 -32.53 -7.96 5.08
N VAL A 145 -32.81 -8.20 6.35
CA VAL A 145 -34.13 -8.08 6.96
C VAL A 145 -34.09 -6.99 8.04
N MET A 146 -34.80 -5.90 7.80
CA MET A 146 -34.91 -4.76 8.71
C MET A 146 -36.39 -4.42 8.89
N GLY A 147 -36.99 -5.00 9.92
CA GLY A 147 -38.43 -5.01 10.09
C GLY A 147 -39.14 -5.70 8.93
N ASN A 148 -40.14 -5.02 8.35
CA ASN A 148 -40.87 -5.54 7.19
C ASN A 148 -40.11 -5.37 5.86
N ILE A 149 -38.93 -4.76 5.85
CA ILE A 149 -38.11 -4.57 4.65
C ILE A 149 -37.20 -5.77 4.47
N VAL A 150 -37.32 -6.44 3.32
CA VAL A 150 -36.38 -7.46 2.87
C VAL A 150 -35.68 -7.00 1.60
N LYS A 151 -34.35 -7.06 1.60
CA LYS A 151 -33.50 -6.74 0.45
C LYS A 151 -32.49 -7.85 0.21
N TYR A 152 -32.05 -7.96 -1.03
CA TYR A 152 -31.08 -8.94 -1.48
C TYR A 152 -30.01 -8.22 -2.28
N ILE A 153 -28.76 -8.50 -1.95
CA ILE A 153 -27.60 -8.06 -2.74
C ILE A 153 -26.99 -9.32 -3.31
N ARG A 154 -26.88 -9.38 -4.63
CA ARG A 154 -26.29 -10.54 -5.29
C ARG A 154 -24.79 -10.56 -5.04
N ILE A 155 -24.25 -11.72 -4.72
CA ILE A 155 -22.82 -11.95 -4.61
C ILE A 155 -22.44 -12.94 -5.70
N ASP A 156 -21.60 -12.49 -6.62
CA ASP A 156 -21.02 -13.29 -7.67
C ASP A 156 -19.56 -13.57 -7.32
N CYS A 157 -19.05 -14.74 -7.71
CA CYS A 157 -17.62 -14.96 -7.68
C CYS A 157 -17.00 -14.39 -8.97
N LEU A 158 -15.90 -13.66 -8.84
CA LEU A 158 -15.36 -12.86 -9.93
C LEU A 158 -14.63 -13.70 -10.97
N SER A 159 -13.98 -14.80 -10.55
CA SER A 159 -13.49 -15.84 -11.47
C SER A 159 -14.61 -16.50 -12.28
N LEU A 160 -15.86 -16.15 -11.95
CA LEU A 160 -17.09 -16.71 -12.46
C LEU A 160 -17.98 -15.72 -13.22
N SER A 161 -17.47 -14.56 -13.64
CA SER A 161 -18.25 -13.61 -14.45
C SER A 161 -17.94 -13.78 -15.94
N ASP A 162 -18.93 -13.63 -16.83
CA ASP A 162 -18.70 -13.52 -18.29
C ASP A 162 -17.81 -12.31 -18.68
N ARG A 163 -17.56 -11.42 -17.71
CA ARG A 163 -16.66 -10.27 -17.77
C ARG A 163 -15.24 -10.57 -17.30
N PHE A 164 -15.01 -11.73 -16.68
CA PHE A 164 -13.67 -12.23 -16.35
C PHE A 164 -13.05 -12.82 -17.61
N THR A 165 -12.74 -11.93 -18.56
CA THR A 165 -12.11 -12.25 -19.84
C THR A 165 -10.60 -12.11 -19.79
N GLU A 166 -10.04 -11.62 -18.68
CA GLU A 166 -8.62 -11.36 -18.51
C GLU A 166 -8.06 -12.28 -17.42
N GLU A 167 -7.18 -13.21 -17.83
CA GLU A 167 -6.20 -13.79 -16.91
C GLU A 167 -5.53 -12.63 -16.16
N PHE A 168 -5.34 -12.79 -14.83
CA PHE A 168 -4.67 -11.77 -14.03
C PHE A 168 -3.43 -11.24 -14.74
N THR A 169 -3.26 -9.92 -14.79
CA THR A 169 -2.01 -9.36 -15.28
C THR A 169 -0.89 -9.72 -14.31
N GLU A 170 0.00 -10.62 -14.72
CA GLU A 170 1.11 -11.12 -13.89
C GLU A 170 2.29 -10.13 -13.91
N LEU A 171 2.46 -9.41 -12.80
CA LEU A 171 3.40 -8.30 -12.69
C LEU A 171 4.87 -8.74 -12.62
N ASP A 172 5.12 -9.94 -12.10
CA ASP A 172 6.44 -10.55 -11.92
C ASP A 172 7.00 -11.24 -13.17
N LYS A 173 6.22 -11.34 -14.26
CA LYS A 173 6.68 -11.92 -15.54
C LYS A 173 7.22 -10.89 -16.54
N SER A 174 7.29 -9.62 -16.16
CA SER A 174 7.93 -8.57 -16.96
C SER A 174 9.45 -8.75 -17.06
N ASP A 175 10.11 -8.04 -17.98
CA ASP A 175 11.57 -8.14 -18.24
C ASP A 175 12.46 -7.87 -17.00
N GLY A 176 11.91 -7.29 -15.93
CA GLY A 176 12.59 -7.08 -14.64
C GLY A 176 12.31 -8.15 -13.57
N GLY A 177 11.37 -9.07 -13.80
CA GLY A 177 11.02 -10.13 -12.85
C GLY A 177 10.33 -9.63 -11.58
N THR A 178 10.67 -10.22 -10.44
CA THR A 178 10.12 -9.86 -9.13
C THR A 178 10.73 -8.55 -8.62
N ALA A 179 9.95 -7.74 -7.91
CA ALA A 179 10.42 -6.48 -7.33
C ALA A 179 9.72 -6.20 -5.98
N ASN A 180 10.03 -5.08 -5.34
CA ASN A 180 9.30 -4.60 -4.15
C ASN A 180 8.21 -3.58 -4.46
N CYS A 181 8.21 -3.01 -5.65
CA CYS A 181 7.18 -2.11 -6.16
C CYS A 181 6.63 -2.68 -7.46
N TYR A 182 5.34 -2.57 -7.72
CA TYR A 182 4.76 -2.84 -9.03
C TYR A 182 3.88 -1.69 -9.48
N ILE A 183 4.00 -1.31 -10.75
CA ILE A 183 3.18 -0.27 -11.36
C ILE A 183 1.94 -0.92 -11.96
N VAL A 184 0.76 -0.40 -11.61
CA VAL A 184 -0.55 -0.84 -12.11
C VAL A 184 -1.32 0.33 -12.71
N SER A 185 -2.26 0.03 -13.61
CA SER A 185 -3.04 1.05 -14.30
C SER A 185 -4.04 1.73 -13.35
N PRO A 186 -4.21 3.06 -13.42
CA PRO A 186 -5.27 3.78 -12.71
C PRO A 186 -6.67 3.56 -13.31
N LEU A 187 -6.76 2.88 -14.46
CA LEU A 187 -8.02 2.52 -15.12
C LEU A 187 -8.59 1.18 -14.63
N GLY A 188 -8.20 0.77 -13.43
CA GLY A 188 -8.59 -0.51 -12.85
C GLY A 188 -7.87 -1.73 -13.45
N GLY A 189 -8.28 -2.92 -12.99
CA GLY A 189 -7.83 -4.21 -13.51
C GLY A 189 -7.59 -5.25 -12.42
N THR A 190 -7.38 -6.49 -12.86
CA THR A 190 -7.03 -7.65 -12.03
C THR A 190 -5.55 -7.97 -12.20
N TYR A 191 -4.82 -8.03 -11.09
CA TYR A 191 -3.37 -8.20 -11.09
C TYR A 191 -2.92 -9.33 -10.17
N SER A 192 -1.80 -9.96 -10.50
CA SER A 192 -1.16 -10.94 -9.61
C SER A 192 0.36 -10.82 -9.61
N PHE A 193 0.99 -11.27 -8.53
CA PHE A 193 2.45 -11.46 -8.47
C PHE A 193 2.83 -12.65 -7.58
N ASN A 194 3.98 -13.26 -7.87
CA ASN A 194 4.54 -14.32 -7.03
C ASN A 194 4.94 -13.78 -5.65
N ALA A 195 4.27 -14.26 -4.61
CA ALA A 195 4.49 -13.86 -3.22
C ALA A 195 5.35 -14.86 -2.43
N THR A 196 5.86 -15.91 -3.08
CA THR A 196 6.83 -16.85 -2.49
C THR A 196 8.27 -16.36 -2.59
N VAL A 197 8.53 -15.27 -3.33
CA VAL A 197 9.87 -14.72 -3.56
C VAL A 197 9.94 -13.29 -3.02
N MET A 198 10.89 -13.04 -2.13
CA MET A 198 11.12 -11.71 -1.57
C MET A 198 11.77 -10.77 -2.59
N GLY A 199 11.20 -9.58 -2.78
CA GLY A 199 11.78 -8.47 -3.55
C GLY A 199 12.36 -8.87 -4.91
N ASN A 200 13.59 -8.46 -5.20
CA ASN A 200 14.28 -8.81 -6.45
C ASN A 200 14.82 -10.27 -6.50
N GLY A 201 14.33 -11.13 -5.61
CA GLY A 201 14.73 -12.53 -5.51
C GLY A 201 16.23 -12.70 -5.30
N VAL A 202 16.77 -13.84 -5.75
CA VAL A 202 18.18 -14.23 -5.54
C VAL A 202 19.16 -13.24 -6.14
N LYS A 203 18.77 -12.63 -7.28
CA LYS A 203 19.58 -11.63 -7.98
C LYS A 203 19.81 -10.38 -7.11
N GLY A 204 18.87 -10.09 -6.21
CA GLY A 204 18.96 -9.00 -5.27
C GLY A 204 19.90 -9.22 -4.07
N ILE A 205 20.41 -10.44 -3.85
CA ILE A 205 21.38 -10.73 -2.80
C ILE A 205 22.79 -10.60 -3.37
N THR A 206 23.33 -9.39 -3.32
CA THR A 206 24.62 -9.04 -3.95
C THR A 206 25.82 -9.19 -3.01
N VAL A 207 25.58 -9.07 -1.70
CA VAL A 207 26.61 -9.09 -0.66
C VAL A 207 26.14 -9.95 0.51
N ALA A 208 27.00 -10.87 0.94
CA ALA A 208 26.73 -11.73 2.09
C ALA A 208 26.70 -10.90 3.39
N ASN A 209 25.90 -11.33 4.36
CA ASN A 209 25.79 -10.70 5.69
C ASN A 209 25.17 -9.28 5.71
N THR A 210 24.51 -8.87 4.63
CA THR A 210 23.84 -7.56 4.53
C THR A 210 22.31 -7.67 4.61
N PHE A 211 21.75 -8.78 4.14
CA PHE A 211 20.30 -8.95 4.02
C PHE A 211 19.77 -10.00 4.99
N GLN A 212 18.54 -9.84 5.44
CA GLN A 212 17.78 -10.77 6.28
C GLN A 212 16.36 -10.98 5.72
N SER A 213 15.71 -12.05 6.18
CA SER A 213 14.28 -12.28 5.95
C SER A 213 13.50 -11.99 7.22
N ALA A 214 12.16 -11.98 7.16
CA ALA A 214 11.33 -11.94 8.35
C ALA A 214 11.51 -13.14 9.29
N LYS A 215 12.24 -14.20 8.93
CA LYS A 215 12.43 -15.41 9.77
C LYS A 215 13.45 -15.21 10.91
N GLY A 216 14.20 -14.11 10.95
CA GLY A 216 15.05 -13.76 12.10
C GLY A 216 16.44 -13.23 11.71
N SER A 217 17.41 -13.42 12.60
CA SER A 217 18.74 -12.78 12.53
C SER A 217 19.72 -13.40 11.53
N ALA A 218 19.41 -14.55 10.94
CA ALA A 218 20.28 -15.18 9.96
C ALA A 218 20.35 -14.35 8.67
N TYR A 219 21.56 -14.11 8.19
CA TYR A 219 21.79 -13.38 6.97
C TYR A 219 21.59 -14.25 5.73
N LEU A 220 21.12 -13.63 4.65
CA LEU A 220 20.92 -14.27 3.36
C LEU A 220 22.26 -14.44 2.62
N THR A 221 22.38 -15.52 1.85
CA THR A 221 23.59 -15.89 1.12
C THR A 221 23.43 -15.59 -0.38
N PRO A 222 24.37 -14.87 -1.01
CA PRO A 222 24.35 -14.64 -2.45
C PRO A 222 24.24 -15.95 -3.24
N GLY A 223 23.36 -15.97 -4.25
CA GLY A 223 23.13 -17.13 -5.12
C GLY A 223 22.27 -18.25 -4.51
N ASN A 224 21.86 -18.17 -3.24
CA ASN A 224 21.02 -19.18 -2.61
C ASN A 224 19.52 -18.89 -2.83
N VAL A 225 18.85 -19.77 -3.59
CA VAL A 225 17.41 -19.65 -3.87
C VAL A 225 16.57 -19.83 -2.60
N ALA A 226 16.95 -20.74 -1.72
CA ALA A 226 16.18 -21.03 -0.52
C ALA A 226 16.10 -19.82 0.45
N ASP A 227 17.08 -18.94 0.40
CA ASP A 227 17.16 -17.76 1.29
C ASP A 227 16.15 -16.68 0.92
N VAL A 228 15.71 -16.62 -0.35
CA VAL A 228 14.69 -15.66 -0.81
C VAL A 228 13.28 -16.23 -0.81
N THR A 229 13.14 -17.54 -0.60
CA THR A 229 11.85 -18.23 -0.61
C THR A 229 11.15 -18.10 0.74
N ILE A 230 9.92 -17.61 0.68
CA ILE A 230 8.96 -17.57 1.79
C ILE A 230 7.77 -18.48 1.48
N ALA A 231 7.07 -18.91 2.53
CA ALA A 231 5.90 -19.78 2.41
C ALA A 231 4.70 -19.10 3.07
N PRO A 232 4.08 -18.10 2.42
CA PRO A 232 2.92 -17.45 2.98
C PRO A 232 1.69 -18.37 2.97
N GLN A 233 0.73 -18.06 3.84
CA GLN A 233 -0.57 -18.71 3.92
C GLN A 233 -1.73 -17.74 3.67
N SER A 234 -1.48 -16.43 3.71
CA SER A 234 -2.48 -15.41 3.44
C SER A 234 -1.85 -14.09 3.02
N ALA A 235 -2.67 -13.20 2.48
CA ALA A 235 -2.31 -11.84 2.14
C ALA A 235 -3.40 -10.85 2.57
N LYS A 236 -3.01 -9.60 2.84
CA LYS A 236 -3.95 -8.49 3.04
C LYS A 236 -3.38 -7.15 2.62
N LEU A 237 -4.28 -6.20 2.36
CA LEU A 237 -3.92 -4.79 2.23
C LEU A 237 -3.51 -4.27 3.61
N LEU A 238 -2.29 -3.75 3.73
CA LEU A 238 -1.88 -3.04 4.93
C LEU A 238 -2.47 -1.63 4.96
N TRP A 239 -2.37 -0.94 3.83
CA TRP A 239 -2.89 0.39 3.67
C TRP A 239 -2.97 0.83 2.21
N GLN A 240 -3.79 1.85 1.94
CA GLN A 240 -3.89 2.60 0.70
C GLN A 240 -4.08 4.10 1.01
N ASP A 241 -3.54 4.99 0.18
CA ASP A 241 -3.65 6.45 0.35
C ASP A 241 -4.96 7.04 -0.20
N LYS A 242 -5.60 6.35 -1.16
CA LYS A 242 -6.97 6.66 -1.63
C LYS A 242 -7.93 5.55 -1.20
N LYS A 243 -9.05 5.93 -0.60
CA LYS A 243 -10.12 4.99 -0.23
C LYS A 243 -10.63 4.24 -1.45
N GLY A 244 -10.58 2.91 -1.38
CA GLY A 244 -11.10 2.04 -2.43
C GLY A 244 -10.22 1.95 -3.67
N LEU A 245 -8.94 2.38 -3.62
CA LEU A 245 -7.98 2.18 -4.71
C LEU A 245 -7.82 0.68 -5.01
N ILE A 246 -7.51 -0.11 -3.98
CA ILE A 246 -7.54 -1.56 -3.99
C ILE A 246 -8.86 -1.98 -3.36
N SER A 247 -9.64 -2.78 -4.08
CA SER A 247 -10.95 -3.25 -3.62
C SER A 247 -10.91 -4.64 -2.98
N GLN A 248 -9.97 -5.49 -3.39
CA GLN A 248 -9.84 -6.87 -2.92
C GLN A 248 -8.39 -7.34 -2.95
N VAL A 249 -8.04 -8.21 -2.01
CA VAL A 249 -6.77 -8.93 -1.95
C VAL A 249 -7.04 -10.39 -1.57
N ALA A 250 -6.47 -11.31 -2.34
CA ALA A 250 -6.55 -12.74 -2.15
C ALA A 250 -5.14 -13.35 -2.21
N TYR A 251 -5.02 -14.58 -1.71
CA TYR A 251 -3.78 -15.36 -1.80
C TYR A 251 -4.08 -16.77 -2.28
N HIS A 252 -3.55 -17.11 -3.45
CA HIS A 252 -3.83 -18.38 -4.11
C HIS A 252 -2.57 -18.94 -4.76
N ASP A 253 -2.25 -20.20 -4.47
CA ASP A 253 -1.13 -20.96 -5.05
C ASP A 253 0.21 -20.20 -5.09
N GLY A 254 0.60 -19.60 -3.95
CA GLY A 254 1.86 -18.85 -3.85
C GLY A 254 1.82 -17.43 -4.45
N ARG A 255 0.68 -16.98 -4.97
CA ARG A 255 0.52 -15.67 -5.58
C ARG A 255 -0.42 -14.79 -4.76
N VAL A 256 -0.10 -13.50 -4.74
CA VAL A 256 -1.08 -12.47 -4.35
C VAL A 256 -1.89 -12.12 -5.58
N GLU A 257 -3.20 -12.08 -5.43
CA GLU A 257 -4.18 -11.68 -6.45
C GLU A 257 -4.96 -10.48 -5.91
N PHE A 258 -5.11 -9.41 -6.68
CA PHE A 258 -5.80 -8.21 -6.21
C PHE A 258 -6.49 -7.45 -7.32
N ILE A 259 -7.43 -6.58 -6.93
CA ILE A 259 -8.22 -5.76 -7.85
C ILE A 259 -7.96 -4.28 -7.57
N VAL A 260 -7.55 -3.56 -8.61
CA VAL A 260 -7.56 -2.10 -8.64
C VAL A 260 -8.91 -1.63 -9.14
N SER A 261 -9.55 -0.72 -8.42
CA SER A 261 -10.85 -0.17 -8.82
C SER A 261 -10.73 0.66 -10.09
N ASP A 262 -11.72 0.55 -10.98
CA ASP A 262 -11.86 1.39 -12.17
C ASP A 262 -12.47 2.76 -11.81
N SER A 263 -11.78 3.51 -10.94
CA SER A 263 -12.17 4.85 -10.52
C SER A 263 -11.39 5.95 -11.24
N GLY A 264 -10.39 5.59 -12.04
CA GLY A 264 -9.45 6.53 -12.65
C GLY A 264 -8.49 7.17 -11.64
N GLN A 265 -8.46 6.68 -10.39
CA GLN A 265 -7.66 7.27 -9.31
C GLN A 265 -6.24 6.70 -9.34
N ALA A 266 -5.26 7.59 -9.43
CA ALA A 266 -3.89 7.27 -9.11
C ALA A 266 -3.68 7.30 -7.58
N GLY A 267 -2.67 6.57 -7.11
CA GLY A 267 -2.36 6.46 -5.69
C GLY A 267 -1.43 5.30 -5.37
N ASN A 268 -1.30 5.02 -4.09
CA ASN A 268 -0.36 4.07 -3.52
C ASN A 268 -1.05 3.14 -2.53
N ALA A 269 -0.61 1.89 -2.54
CA ALA A 269 -1.04 0.88 -1.59
C ALA A 269 0.11 -0.02 -1.18
N VAL A 270 0.00 -0.69 -0.03
CA VAL A 270 0.93 -1.73 0.38
C VAL A 270 0.16 -3.00 0.69
N ILE A 271 0.54 -4.08 0.01
CA ILE A 271 0.01 -5.43 0.25
C ILE A 271 1.09 -6.25 0.95
N ALA A 272 0.70 -7.04 1.95
CA ALA A 272 1.60 -7.89 2.70
C ALA A 272 1.11 -9.33 2.77
N VAL A 273 2.06 -10.25 2.99
CA VAL A 273 1.77 -11.68 3.16
C VAL A 273 2.22 -12.20 4.52
N TYR A 274 1.52 -13.20 5.02
CA TYR A 274 1.63 -13.68 6.40
C TYR A 274 1.83 -15.19 6.48
N ASP A 275 2.38 -15.66 7.60
CA ASP A 275 2.66 -17.07 7.85
C ASP A 275 1.46 -17.88 8.37
N LYS A 276 0.31 -17.23 8.62
CA LYS A 276 -0.93 -17.85 9.11
C LYS A 276 -2.06 -17.72 8.08
N PRO A 277 -3.04 -18.64 8.08
CA PRO A 277 -4.24 -18.49 7.25
C PRO A 277 -5.02 -17.21 7.56
N ASP A 278 -5.16 -16.85 8.83
CA ASP A 278 -5.75 -15.56 9.24
C ASP A 278 -4.63 -14.50 9.38
N PRO A 279 -4.54 -13.50 8.48
CA PRO A 279 -3.52 -12.45 8.56
C PRO A 279 -3.78 -11.44 9.71
N ASN A 280 -4.89 -11.56 10.43
CA ASN A 280 -5.24 -10.74 11.59
C ASN A 280 -5.10 -11.48 12.92
N ALA A 281 -4.72 -12.76 12.91
CA ALA A 281 -4.43 -13.49 14.13
C ALA A 281 -3.30 -12.80 14.93
N ALA A 282 -3.42 -12.79 16.26
CA ALA A 282 -2.47 -12.09 17.13
C ALA A 282 -1.03 -12.63 17.03
N ASP A 283 -0.87 -13.90 16.62
CA ASP A 283 0.41 -14.57 16.39
C ASP A 283 0.82 -14.61 14.92
N ALA A 284 0.07 -13.96 14.02
CA ALA A 284 0.44 -13.86 12.61
C ALA A 284 1.66 -12.97 12.43
N THR A 285 2.67 -13.49 11.74
CA THR A 285 3.91 -12.78 11.40
C THR A 285 3.87 -12.35 9.95
N LEU A 286 4.06 -11.05 9.71
CA LEU A 286 4.26 -10.52 8.36
C LEU A 286 5.61 -11.01 7.82
N LEU A 287 5.57 -11.66 6.66
CA LEU A 287 6.75 -12.24 6.01
C LEU A 287 7.43 -11.27 5.04
N TRP A 288 6.63 -10.53 4.25
CA TRP A 288 7.09 -9.51 3.33
C TRP A 288 5.92 -8.60 2.91
N SER A 289 6.23 -7.44 2.34
CA SER A 289 5.26 -6.48 1.81
C SER A 289 5.76 -5.81 0.54
N TRP A 290 4.84 -5.42 -0.33
CA TRP A 290 5.08 -4.83 -1.64
C TRP A 290 4.30 -3.53 -1.78
N HIS A 291 4.93 -2.55 -2.41
CA HIS A 291 4.30 -1.31 -2.85
C HIS A 291 3.57 -1.52 -4.16
N ILE A 292 2.28 -1.22 -4.18
CA ILE A 292 1.46 -1.15 -5.39
C ILE A 292 1.32 0.32 -5.76
N TRP A 293 1.90 0.70 -6.88
CA TRP A 293 1.88 2.07 -7.38
C TRP A 293 0.91 2.17 -8.54
N CYS A 294 -0.27 2.71 -8.25
CA CYS A 294 -1.33 2.91 -9.22
C CYS A 294 -1.10 4.24 -9.93
N ALA A 295 -0.52 4.22 -11.12
CA ALA A 295 -0.19 5.42 -11.88
C ALA A 295 0.06 5.10 -13.36
N PRO A 296 -0.05 6.09 -14.26
CA PRO A 296 0.47 5.94 -15.61
C PRO A 296 1.96 5.53 -15.56
N ARG A 297 2.37 4.63 -16.47
CA ARG A 297 3.76 4.17 -16.54
C ARG A 297 4.71 5.39 -16.63
N PRO A 298 5.77 5.44 -15.81
CA PRO A 298 6.77 6.50 -15.88
C PRO A 298 7.41 6.62 -17.25
N VAL A 299 7.83 7.84 -17.59
CA VAL A 299 8.53 8.10 -18.85
C VAL A 299 10.03 8.08 -18.64
N ASP A 300 10.74 7.40 -19.54
CA ASP A 300 12.20 7.33 -19.54
C ASP A 300 12.84 8.63 -20.04
N ILE A 301 13.74 9.20 -19.22
CA ILE A 301 14.50 10.41 -19.53
C ILE A 301 16.00 10.07 -19.60
N PRO A 302 16.57 9.98 -20.83
CA PRO A 302 17.99 9.68 -20.99
C PRO A 302 18.86 10.89 -20.68
N VAL A 303 19.84 10.70 -19.80
CA VAL A 303 20.88 11.66 -19.46
C VAL A 303 22.24 11.07 -19.81
N LYS A 304 22.99 11.78 -20.66
CA LYS A 304 24.34 11.41 -21.09
C LYS A 304 25.39 12.33 -20.46
N PRO A 305 26.58 11.85 -20.08
CA PRO A 305 27.72 12.69 -19.73
C PRO A 305 28.06 13.72 -20.83
N GLU A 306 28.71 14.81 -20.44
CA GLU A 306 29.33 15.73 -21.42
C GLU A 306 30.61 15.12 -22.00
N ALA A 307 30.98 15.54 -23.22
CA ALA A 307 32.18 15.05 -23.88
C ALA A 307 33.44 15.47 -23.09
N GLY A 308 34.28 14.50 -22.72
CA GLY A 308 35.51 14.73 -21.94
C GLY A 308 35.38 14.53 -20.43
N ALA A 309 34.22 14.14 -19.91
CA ALA A 309 34.10 13.63 -18.54
C ALA A 309 34.90 12.32 -18.35
N GLU A 310 35.38 12.04 -17.14
CA GLU A 310 36.13 10.80 -16.78
C GLU A 310 35.31 9.49 -16.96
N LEU A 311 34.05 9.60 -17.39
CA LEU A 311 33.13 8.49 -17.60
C LEU A 311 33.25 7.95 -19.04
N VAL A 312 33.15 6.63 -19.20
CA VAL A 312 33.47 5.93 -20.47
C VAL A 312 32.60 6.46 -21.62
N ALA A 313 33.21 6.67 -22.78
CA ALA A 313 32.49 7.07 -24.00
C ALA A 313 31.38 6.05 -24.33
N GLY A 314 30.11 6.44 -24.16
CA GLY A 314 28.94 5.59 -24.43
C GLY A 314 27.98 5.44 -23.25
N GLU A 315 28.36 5.84 -22.03
CA GLU A 315 27.48 5.81 -20.86
C GLU A 315 26.24 6.71 -21.05
N LYS A 316 25.06 6.15 -20.79
CA LYS A 316 23.79 6.88 -20.68
C LYS A 316 23.03 6.32 -19.48
N TYR A 317 22.46 7.19 -18.67
CA TYR A 317 21.58 6.81 -17.57
C TYR A 317 20.15 7.19 -17.95
N ILE A 318 19.21 6.28 -17.76
CA ILE A 318 17.80 6.51 -18.10
C ILE A 318 17.05 6.70 -16.80
N PHE A 319 16.72 7.94 -16.46
CA PHE A 319 15.95 8.26 -15.26
C PHE A 319 14.46 8.08 -15.52
N MET A 320 13.73 7.70 -14.47
CA MET A 320 12.29 7.93 -14.46
C MET A 320 11.97 9.42 -14.40
N ASP A 321 10.90 9.85 -15.07
CA ASP A 321 10.41 11.23 -15.05
C ASP A 321 9.87 11.68 -13.69
N ARG A 322 9.55 10.74 -12.79
CA ARG A 322 9.01 10.99 -11.45
C ARG A 322 9.63 10.12 -10.35
N ASN A 323 9.41 10.51 -9.10
CA ASN A 323 9.79 9.70 -7.94
C ASN A 323 8.83 8.51 -7.78
N VAL A 324 9.28 7.46 -7.10
CA VAL A 324 8.43 6.29 -6.83
C VAL A 324 7.21 6.72 -6.01
N GLY A 325 6.03 6.32 -6.49
CA GLY A 325 4.75 6.62 -5.86
C GLY A 325 4.17 8.01 -6.14
N ALA A 326 4.80 8.78 -7.03
CA ALA A 326 4.24 10.05 -7.52
C ALA A 326 3.20 9.81 -8.63
N GLU A 327 2.10 10.55 -8.65
CA GLU A 327 1.09 10.47 -9.72
C GLU A 327 1.60 11.20 -10.99
N ASP A 328 2.43 12.24 -10.82
CA ASP A 328 3.07 12.99 -11.91
C ASP A 328 4.57 13.35 -11.68
N SER A 329 5.23 13.91 -12.70
CA SER A 329 6.67 14.26 -12.67
C SER A 329 7.11 15.31 -11.65
N LYS A 330 6.20 16.15 -11.19
CA LYS A 330 6.44 17.28 -10.28
C LYS A 330 5.99 16.99 -8.86
N GLU A 331 5.24 15.93 -8.66
CA GLU A 331 4.86 15.47 -7.33
C GLU A 331 6.01 14.80 -6.59
N VAL A 332 5.99 14.96 -5.28
CA VAL A 332 7.01 14.45 -4.36
C VAL A 332 7.12 12.93 -4.40
N GLY A 333 5.98 12.23 -4.48
CA GLY A 333 5.89 10.78 -4.35
C GLY A 333 6.03 10.30 -2.90
N MET A 334 6.23 8.99 -2.73
CA MET A 334 6.34 8.38 -1.41
C MET A 334 7.74 8.56 -0.81
N GLN A 335 7.80 8.48 0.52
CA GLN A 335 9.04 8.54 1.28
C GLN A 335 9.53 7.14 1.65
N TYR A 336 10.84 6.94 1.75
CA TYR A 336 11.47 5.67 2.09
C TYR A 336 12.57 5.87 3.13
N GLN A 337 12.68 4.97 4.11
CA GLN A 337 13.92 4.92 4.90
C GLN A 337 14.98 4.16 4.12
N TYR A 338 16.22 4.64 4.16
CA TYR A 338 17.30 3.98 3.44
C TYR A 338 17.43 2.49 3.84
N GLY A 339 17.76 1.63 2.87
CA GLY A 339 17.81 0.19 3.09
C GLY A 339 16.47 -0.51 3.34
N ARG A 340 15.33 0.20 3.31
CA ARG A 340 14.00 -0.39 3.36
C ARG A 340 13.32 -0.36 2.00
N LYS A 341 12.42 -1.31 1.81
CA LYS A 341 11.56 -1.43 0.63
C LYS A 341 10.19 -0.76 0.78
N ASP A 342 9.80 -0.44 2.01
CA ASP A 342 8.44 -0.04 2.35
C ASP A 342 8.27 1.47 2.22
N PRO A 343 7.23 1.94 1.51
CA PRO A 343 6.91 3.36 1.40
C PRO A 343 6.23 3.90 2.66
N PHE A 344 6.39 5.20 2.88
CA PHE A 344 5.79 5.99 3.95
C PHE A 344 5.12 7.22 3.36
N ILE A 345 3.94 7.55 3.87
CA ILE A 345 3.27 8.83 3.63
C ILE A 345 3.92 9.93 4.47
N ASP A 346 3.78 11.18 4.02
CA ASP A 346 4.12 12.33 4.84
C ASP A 346 3.01 12.56 5.89
N TYR A 347 3.21 11.99 7.08
CA TYR A 347 2.25 12.04 8.18
C TYR A 347 2.56 13.14 9.19
N GLU A 348 3.56 14.01 8.99
CA GLU A 348 3.96 15.06 9.97
C GLU A 348 3.88 16.52 9.44
N THR A 349 3.52 16.75 8.18
CA THR A 349 3.29 18.11 7.64
C THR A 349 1.85 18.61 7.71
N ASN A 350 1.66 19.93 7.72
CA ASN A 350 0.31 20.54 7.73
C ASN A 350 -0.49 20.09 6.49
N GLY A 351 -1.52 19.27 6.70
CA GLY A 351 -2.29 18.62 5.64
C GLY A 351 -2.12 17.10 5.59
N HIS A 352 -1.44 16.50 6.58
CA HIS A 352 -1.12 15.07 6.77
C HIS A 352 -1.96 14.14 5.91
N GLU A 353 -1.27 13.35 5.08
CA GLU A 353 -1.92 12.34 4.28
C GLU A 353 -2.52 11.26 5.20
N TYR A 354 -3.64 10.70 4.75
CA TYR A 354 -4.32 9.64 5.47
C TYR A 354 -4.10 8.32 4.74
N ILE A 355 -4.00 7.26 5.51
CA ILE A 355 -4.00 5.90 4.99
C ILE A 355 -5.22 5.13 5.46
N TYR A 356 -5.70 4.25 4.61
CA TYR A 356 -6.95 3.51 4.80
C TYR A 356 -6.74 2.01 4.62
N ASP A 357 -7.53 1.20 5.32
CA ASP A 357 -7.65 -0.24 5.04
C ASP A 357 -8.69 -0.52 3.93
N LEU A 358 -8.98 -1.81 3.67
CA LEU A 358 -10.00 -2.24 2.70
C LEU A 358 -11.41 -1.79 3.09
N LEU A 359 -11.68 -1.60 4.38
CA LEU A 359 -12.96 -1.12 4.90
C LEU A 359 -13.10 0.40 4.80
N GLY A 360 -12.06 1.10 4.33
CA GLY A 360 -12.00 2.56 4.24
C GLY A 360 -11.83 3.25 5.60
N LYS A 361 -11.45 2.48 6.63
CA LYS A 361 -11.14 2.99 7.96
C LYS A 361 -9.80 3.71 7.90
N ASP A 362 -9.74 4.88 8.51
CA ASP A 362 -8.48 5.58 8.74
C ASP A 362 -7.60 4.77 9.70
N VAL A 363 -6.46 4.32 9.19
CA VAL A 363 -5.46 3.53 9.92
C VAL A 363 -4.15 4.32 10.11
N THR A 364 -4.17 5.63 9.90
CA THR A 364 -2.98 6.51 10.03
C THR A 364 -2.36 6.41 11.43
N ALA A 365 -3.17 6.21 12.47
CA ALA A 365 -2.70 6.01 13.84
C ALA A 365 -1.89 4.71 14.07
N LEU A 366 -1.83 3.80 13.09
CA LEU A 366 -0.95 2.63 13.13
C LEU A 366 0.50 2.98 12.79
N LEU A 367 0.73 4.13 12.13
CA LEU A 367 2.07 4.67 11.96
C LEU A 367 2.62 5.02 13.33
N LYS A 368 3.81 4.50 13.63
CA LYS A 368 4.47 4.78 14.90
C LYS A 368 5.96 5.01 14.70
N THR A 369 6.47 5.91 15.52
CA THR A 369 7.90 6.25 15.57
C THR A 369 8.51 5.61 16.80
N VAL A 370 9.60 4.87 16.63
CA VAL A 370 10.33 4.29 17.76
C VAL A 370 11.80 4.73 17.74
N PRO A 371 12.40 4.98 18.92
CA PRO A 371 13.80 5.37 19.03
C PRO A 371 14.72 4.14 18.88
N ASN A 372 15.78 4.27 18.07
CA ASN A 372 16.76 3.23 17.70
C ASN A 372 16.20 2.15 16.75
N PRO A 373 16.97 1.73 15.73
CA PRO A 373 16.50 0.69 14.85
C PRO A 373 16.65 -0.67 15.51
N PRO A 374 15.76 -1.61 15.19
CA PRO A 374 16.00 -3.01 15.40
C PRO A 374 16.84 -3.59 14.25
N GLU A 375 17.15 -4.88 14.36
CA GLU A 375 17.68 -5.66 13.24
C GLU A 375 16.75 -5.61 12.01
N GLN A 376 17.29 -5.88 10.82
CA GLN A 376 16.57 -5.69 9.55
C GLN A 376 15.30 -6.55 9.46
N TYR A 377 15.32 -7.77 10.04
CA TYR A 377 14.13 -8.63 10.06
C TYR A 377 12.91 -8.00 10.75
N GLU A 378 13.11 -7.15 11.77
CA GLU A 378 12.00 -6.47 12.43
C GLU A 378 11.43 -5.35 11.56
N LYS A 379 12.29 -4.65 10.81
CA LYS A 379 11.85 -3.64 9.85
C LYS A 379 10.99 -4.25 8.74
N ILE A 380 11.25 -5.51 8.38
CA ILE A 380 10.39 -6.27 7.47
C ILE A 380 9.04 -6.54 8.14
N ARG A 381 9.01 -7.06 9.37
CA ARG A 381 7.78 -7.42 10.10
C ARG A 381 6.90 -6.20 10.44
N PHE A 382 7.48 -5.00 10.52
CA PHE A 382 6.80 -3.77 10.93
C PHE A 382 6.92 -2.65 9.89
N PRO A 383 6.28 -2.78 8.71
CA PRO A 383 6.36 -1.80 7.62
C PRO A 383 5.80 -0.42 8.02
N LEU A 384 4.81 -0.36 8.92
CA LEU A 384 4.23 0.90 9.44
C LEU A 384 5.00 1.51 10.61
N THR A 385 6.13 0.92 11.02
CA THR A 385 6.97 1.48 12.09
C THR A 385 8.14 2.22 11.50
N TYR A 386 8.18 3.53 11.75
CA TYR A 386 9.35 4.36 11.49
C TYR A 386 10.34 4.28 12.64
N TYR A 387 11.64 4.28 12.31
CA TYR A 387 12.73 4.21 13.28
C TYR A 387 13.51 5.52 13.28
N ALA A 388 13.40 6.28 14.36
CA ALA A 388 14.04 7.59 14.52
C ALA A 388 15.49 7.47 15.05
N GLY A 389 16.34 8.37 14.58
CA GLY A 389 17.73 8.58 15.03
C GLY A 389 18.79 8.19 13.99
N ILE A 390 19.95 8.86 14.02
CA ILE A 390 21.09 8.65 13.09
C ILE A 390 21.59 7.19 13.09
N TYR A 391 21.40 6.49 14.20
CA TYR A 391 21.76 5.08 14.37
C TYR A 391 20.75 4.12 13.73
N SER A 392 19.59 4.61 13.24
CA SER A 392 18.51 3.83 12.58
C SER A 392 18.94 3.06 11.33
N MET A 393 20.11 3.46 10.85
CA MET A 393 20.74 3.12 9.60
C MET A 393 22.05 2.44 10.00
N ASP A 394 22.15 1.12 9.81
CA ASP A 394 23.33 0.35 10.22
C ASP A 394 24.59 1.06 9.72
N ARG A 395 25.47 1.44 10.67
CA ARG A 395 26.72 2.14 10.35
C ARG A 395 27.49 1.30 9.34
N PRO A 396 27.99 1.87 8.23
CA PRO A 396 28.73 1.04 7.27
C PRO A 396 30.04 0.46 7.82
N SER A 397 30.53 0.97 8.95
CA SER A 397 31.61 0.35 9.73
C SER A 397 31.25 -1.02 10.34
N THR A 398 29.98 -1.40 10.40
CA THR A 398 29.55 -2.77 10.77
C THR A 398 29.48 -3.72 9.57
N GLY A 399 29.65 -3.20 8.34
CA GLY A 399 29.52 -3.96 7.10
C GLY A 399 28.09 -4.30 6.68
N LYS A 400 27.10 -4.06 7.55
CA LYS A 400 25.68 -4.42 7.34
C LYS A 400 24.94 -3.53 6.32
N SER A 401 25.50 -2.39 5.94
CA SER A 401 24.97 -1.54 4.86
C SER A 401 25.65 -1.77 3.51
N ASN A 402 26.69 -2.62 3.47
CA ASN A 402 27.41 -2.90 2.23
C ASN A 402 26.51 -3.69 1.30
N GLY A 403 25.94 -3.04 0.28
CA GLY A 403 25.06 -3.70 -0.69
C GLY A 403 23.58 -3.43 -0.45
N LEU A 404 23.21 -2.40 0.32
CA LEU A 404 21.86 -1.85 0.24
C LEU A 404 21.69 -1.07 -1.08
N TRP A 405 20.45 -0.69 -1.39
CA TRP A 405 20.18 0.09 -2.60
C TRP A 405 20.88 1.45 -2.56
N GLY A 406 21.34 1.94 -3.72
CA GLY A 406 22.04 3.22 -3.84
C GLY A 406 23.41 3.31 -3.15
N THR A 407 23.97 2.21 -2.60
CA THR A 407 25.29 2.23 -1.96
C THR A 407 26.41 2.38 -3.00
N ASP A 408 27.31 3.35 -2.80
CA ASP A 408 28.63 3.37 -3.40
C ASP A 408 29.63 2.66 -2.46
N ARG A 409 30.45 1.73 -2.96
CA ARG A 409 31.53 1.18 -2.14
C ARG A 409 32.56 2.30 -1.92
N PRO A 410 32.81 2.78 -0.68
CA PRO A 410 33.61 4.00 -0.46
C PRO A 410 35.12 3.81 -0.65
N ALA A 411 35.60 2.65 -1.11
CA ALA A 411 37.03 2.36 -1.03
C ALA A 411 37.87 3.00 -2.15
N TYR A 412 37.33 3.25 -3.35
CA TYR A 412 38.16 3.72 -4.47
C TYR A 412 37.36 4.51 -5.50
N LYS A 413 37.84 5.73 -5.80
CA LYS A 413 37.36 6.62 -6.88
C LYS A 413 37.28 5.96 -8.27
N ASP A 414 38.02 4.85 -8.46
CA ASP A 414 38.16 4.12 -9.71
C ASP A 414 37.47 2.73 -9.69
N VAL A 415 36.73 2.40 -8.63
CA VAL A 415 35.96 1.13 -8.57
C VAL A 415 34.57 1.34 -9.13
N ILE A 416 34.28 0.62 -10.21
CA ILE A 416 32.93 0.44 -10.74
C ILE A 416 32.11 -0.24 -9.63
N SER A 417 30.98 0.36 -9.25
CA SER A 417 30.04 -0.21 -8.28
C SER A 417 29.34 -1.35 -8.99
N ASP A 418 29.07 -2.44 -8.28
CA ASP A 418 28.18 -3.49 -8.76
C ASP A 418 26.74 -2.97 -8.62
N ASP A 419 26.41 -1.92 -9.39
CA ASP A 419 25.17 -1.15 -9.38
C ASP A 419 24.00 -2.05 -9.83
N VAL A 420 23.51 -2.85 -8.89
CA VAL A 420 22.52 -3.92 -9.08
C VAL A 420 21.31 -3.64 -8.21
N LYS A 421 20.11 -3.92 -8.75
CA LYS A 421 18.87 -3.88 -7.99
C LYS A 421 18.90 -4.89 -6.84
N THR A 422 18.94 -4.40 -5.60
CA THR A 422 19.06 -5.24 -4.40
C THR A 422 17.71 -5.82 -3.98
N ILE A 423 17.71 -6.79 -3.05
CA ILE A 423 16.47 -7.41 -2.55
C ILE A 423 15.56 -6.41 -1.81
N TYR A 424 16.10 -5.32 -1.27
CA TYR A 424 15.34 -4.26 -0.60
C TYR A 424 15.10 -3.03 -1.47
N ASP A 425 15.54 -3.05 -2.73
CA ASP A 425 15.39 -1.93 -3.67
C ASP A 425 13.89 -1.64 -3.91
N PRO A 426 13.42 -0.40 -3.65
CA PRO A 426 12.00 -0.05 -3.74
C PRO A 426 11.53 0.25 -5.17
N CYS A 427 12.38 0.18 -6.19
CA CYS A 427 11.97 0.50 -7.55
C CYS A 427 11.10 -0.63 -8.17
N PRO A 428 10.29 -0.30 -9.19
CA PRO A 428 9.55 -1.30 -9.97
C PRO A 428 10.46 -2.18 -10.85
N PRO A 429 9.93 -3.25 -11.49
CA PRO A 429 10.70 -4.09 -12.41
C PRO A 429 11.31 -3.28 -13.56
N GLY A 430 12.59 -3.54 -13.88
CA GLY A 430 13.33 -2.85 -14.93
C GLY A 430 13.96 -1.54 -14.47
N TYR A 431 13.76 -1.15 -13.21
CA TYR A 431 14.31 0.04 -12.61
C TYR A 431 14.99 -0.27 -11.29
N LYS A 432 16.01 0.50 -10.92
CA LYS A 432 16.72 0.39 -9.63
C LYS A 432 17.04 1.75 -9.06
N VAL A 433 17.33 1.78 -7.75
CA VAL A 433 17.88 2.98 -7.15
C VAL A 433 19.30 3.15 -7.68
N PRO A 434 19.59 4.26 -8.39
CA PRO A 434 20.92 4.53 -8.90
C PRO A 434 21.97 4.60 -7.78
N ASP A 435 23.18 4.15 -8.08
CA ASP A 435 24.36 4.56 -7.33
C ASP A 435 24.69 6.05 -7.56
N MET A 436 25.89 6.49 -7.19
CA MET A 436 26.27 7.90 -7.34
C MET A 436 26.57 8.36 -8.78
N ARG A 437 26.90 7.47 -9.73
CA ARG A 437 27.35 7.90 -11.07
C ARG A 437 26.29 8.71 -11.83
N PRO A 438 25.00 8.31 -11.88
CA PRO A 438 23.96 9.06 -12.58
C PRO A 438 23.82 10.49 -12.04
N TYR A 439 23.92 10.69 -10.73
CA TYR A 439 23.83 12.03 -10.14
C TYR A 439 25.06 12.89 -10.40
N LYS A 440 26.26 12.30 -10.43
CA LYS A 440 27.48 13.01 -10.87
C LYS A 440 27.31 13.53 -12.30
N VAL A 441 26.74 12.73 -13.19
CA VAL A 441 26.43 13.15 -14.56
C VAL A 441 25.45 14.31 -14.59
N VAL A 442 24.34 14.23 -13.85
CA VAL A 442 23.36 15.32 -13.76
C VAL A 442 24.03 16.60 -13.25
N ARG A 443 24.91 16.48 -12.25
CA ARG A 443 25.68 17.61 -11.71
C ARG A 443 26.61 18.24 -12.71
N ASP A 444 27.49 17.46 -13.29
CA ASP A 444 28.53 18.01 -14.17
C ASP A 444 27.89 18.64 -15.40
N LYS A 445 26.83 18.02 -15.94
CA LYS A 445 26.16 18.48 -17.15
C LYS A 445 25.27 19.68 -16.93
N PHE A 446 24.48 19.72 -15.86
CA PHE A 446 23.45 20.74 -15.69
C PHE A 446 23.78 21.74 -14.59
N PHE A 447 24.22 21.26 -13.42
CA PHE A 447 24.50 22.15 -12.29
C PHE A 447 25.73 23.02 -12.53
N LEU A 448 26.90 22.43 -12.80
CA LEU A 448 28.16 23.18 -12.95
C LEU A 448 28.15 24.11 -14.17
N THR A 449 27.24 23.88 -15.12
CA THR A 449 27.08 24.71 -16.32
C THR A 449 25.95 25.73 -16.19
N GLY A 450 25.24 25.78 -15.05
CA GLY A 450 24.11 26.68 -14.83
C GLY A 450 22.85 26.37 -15.66
N LYS A 451 22.75 25.16 -16.24
CA LYS A 451 21.61 24.71 -17.07
C LYS A 451 20.53 24.02 -16.23
N PHE A 452 20.05 24.71 -15.20
CA PHE A 452 18.95 24.24 -14.34
C PHE A 452 18.01 25.38 -14.00
N ASP A 453 16.78 25.05 -13.64
CA ASP A 453 15.83 26.00 -13.05
C ASP A 453 15.48 25.54 -11.63
N PHE A 454 15.51 26.48 -10.69
CA PHE A 454 15.03 26.27 -9.32
C PHE A 454 13.77 27.09 -9.09
N LYS A 455 12.74 26.46 -8.52
CA LYS A 455 11.49 27.12 -8.19
C LYS A 455 11.01 26.69 -6.80
N VAL A 456 10.62 27.68 -6.02
CA VAL A 456 9.91 27.50 -4.76
C VAL A 456 8.42 27.63 -5.09
N SER A 457 7.65 26.55 -4.95
CA SER A 457 6.19 26.61 -5.14
C SER A 457 5.47 27.07 -3.88
N ASP A 458 5.96 26.66 -2.70
CA ASP A 458 5.54 27.13 -1.38
C ASP A 458 6.66 26.92 -0.34
N SER A 459 6.42 27.19 0.95
CA SER A 459 7.42 27.05 2.02
C SER A 459 7.94 25.62 2.25
N TYR A 460 7.37 24.60 1.61
CA TYR A 460 7.62 23.18 1.90
C TYR A 460 7.91 22.34 0.64
N VAL A 461 7.42 22.74 -0.53
CA VAL A 461 7.68 22.12 -1.82
C VAL A 461 8.51 23.07 -2.67
N SER A 462 9.69 22.62 -3.04
CA SER A 462 10.57 23.28 -3.99
C SER A 462 11.05 22.27 -4.99
N PHE A 463 11.31 22.67 -6.22
CA PHE A 463 11.81 21.76 -7.24
C PHE A 463 13.01 22.34 -7.95
N VAL A 464 13.94 21.44 -8.26
CA VAL A 464 14.98 21.68 -9.25
C VAL A 464 14.63 20.93 -10.52
N SER A 465 14.87 21.56 -11.66
CA SER A 465 14.58 20.96 -12.95
C SER A 465 15.75 21.16 -13.91
N PHE A 466 16.00 20.14 -14.73
CA PHE A 466 17.06 20.11 -15.72
C PHE A 466 16.46 20.05 -17.10
N GLN A 467 16.87 20.98 -17.96
CA GLN A 467 16.39 21.06 -19.33
C GLN A 467 17.04 19.95 -20.18
N THR A 468 16.49 18.75 -20.08
CA THR A 468 16.77 17.60 -20.94
C THR A 468 15.88 17.64 -22.19
N SER A 469 16.35 17.03 -23.28
CA SER A 469 15.57 16.87 -24.51
C SER A 469 15.18 15.40 -24.67
N PRO A 470 13.92 15.07 -24.99
CA PRO A 470 12.82 15.99 -25.35
C PRO A 470 11.99 16.51 -24.16
N ARG A 471 12.23 16.02 -22.93
CA ARG A 471 11.45 16.35 -21.73
C ARG A 471 12.35 16.85 -20.62
N THR A 472 11.91 17.84 -19.85
CA THR A 472 12.58 18.32 -18.64
C THR A 472 12.56 17.25 -17.54
N LEU A 473 13.68 17.07 -16.85
CA LEU A 473 13.81 16.18 -15.68
C LEU A 473 13.55 16.99 -14.41
N TYR A 474 12.55 16.59 -13.62
CA TYR A 474 12.15 17.27 -12.39
C TYR A 474 12.56 16.48 -11.15
N PHE A 475 13.09 17.19 -10.16
CA PHE A 475 13.36 16.69 -8.81
C PHE A 475 12.60 17.58 -7.82
N PRO A 476 11.40 17.16 -7.40
CA PRO A 476 10.70 17.80 -6.29
C PRO A 476 11.39 17.45 -4.98
N ASN A 477 11.54 18.45 -4.11
CA ASN A 477 11.95 18.30 -2.71
C ASN A 477 10.68 18.02 -1.90
N GLY A 478 10.71 16.95 -1.12
CA GLY A 478 9.53 16.37 -0.49
C GLY A 478 9.36 16.60 1.00
N GLY A 479 9.65 17.80 1.49
CA GLY A 479 9.14 18.23 2.80
C GLY A 479 10.19 18.69 3.81
N ARG A 480 9.69 19.00 5.02
CA ARG A 480 10.39 19.64 6.14
C ARG A 480 11.64 18.88 6.61
N TYR A 481 11.67 17.57 6.43
CA TYR A 481 12.79 16.66 6.76
C TYR A 481 14.12 17.01 6.08
N TYR A 482 14.07 17.85 5.06
CA TYR A 482 15.22 18.26 4.27
C TYR A 482 15.44 19.77 4.24
N VAL A 483 14.66 20.54 5.00
CA VAL A 483 14.81 21.98 5.11
C VAL A 483 15.62 22.29 6.38
N GLY A 484 16.92 22.53 6.21
CA GLY A 484 17.83 22.88 7.30
C GLY A 484 18.30 24.34 7.22
N GLU A 485 18.68 24.92 8.36
CA GLU A 485 19.35 26.22 8.41
C GLU A 485 20.87 26.05 8.60
N ARG A 486 21.66 26.67 7.70
CA ARG A 486 23.12 26.75 7.85
C ARG A 486 23.57 28.20 7.82
N GLY A 487 24.00 28.71 8.97
CA GLY A 487 24.52 30.09 9.08
C GLY A 487 23.51 31.16 8.66
N GLY A 488 22.21 30.92 8.87
CA GLY A 488 21.11 31.82 8.47
C GLY A 488 20.57 31.62 7.05
N SER A 489 21.07 30.63 6.29
CA SER A 489 20.57 30.27 4.96
C SER A 489 19.69 29.02 5.01
N ILE A 490 18.56 29.04 4.27
CA ILE A 490 17.73 27.86 4.01
C ILE A 490 18.44 26.95 3.00
N LEU A 491 18.52 25.66 3.31
CA LEU A 491 19.03 24.60 2.44
C LEU A 491 17.89 23.71 1.96
N TYR A 492 17.84 23.45 0.64
CA TYR A 492 16.92 22.48 0.03
C TYR A 492 17.70 21.24 -0.41
N ALA A 493 17.24 20.05 -0.05
CA ALA A 493 17.96 18.79 -0.21
C ALA A 493 17.24 17.85 -1.20
N TRP A 494 17.98 17.18 -2.09
CA TRP A 494 17.47 16.03 -2.85
C TRP A 494 18.47 14.88 -2.70
N THR A 495 18.06 13.79 -2.05
CA THR A 495 18.95 12.71 -1.60
C THR A 495 18.62 11.39 -2.29
N THR A 496 19.59 10.47 -2.31
CA THR A 496 19.38 9.04 -2.59
C THR A 496 19.93 8.12 -1.50
N GLY A 497 20.30 8.69 -0.35
CA GLY A 497 20.91 7.95 0.75
C GLY A 497 20.97 8.73 2.07
N VAL A 498 21.67 8.17 3.05
CA VAL A 498 21.93 8.69 4.41
C VAL A 498 23.08 9.70 4.55
N VAL A 499 22.80 10.83 5.22
CA VAL A 499 23.81 11.77 5.76
C VAL A 499 24.19 11.36 7.18
N THR A 500 25.49 11.20 7.49
CA THR A 500 25.96 11.06 8.88
C THR A 500 26.93 12.17 9.26
N PRO A 501 26.76 12.87 10.40
CA PRO A 501 27.56 14.06 10.72
C PRO A 501 29.04 13.80 11.04
N ASN A 502 29.48 12.57 11.34
CA ASN A 502 30.87 12.31 11.72
C ASN A 502 31.44 11.02 11.11
N GLU A 503 32.44 11.24 10.24
CA GLU A 503 33.44 10.36 9.63
C GLU A 503 32.97 9.22 8.71
N SER A 504 32.65 9.68 7.49
CA SER A 504 32.92 9.08 6.17
C SER A 504 31.92 8.08 5.60
N HIS A 505 30.70 8.57 5.37
CA HIS A 505 29.79 8.09 4.32
C HIS A 505 29.27 9.26 3.49
N ILE A 506 29.35 9.11 2.17
CA ILE A 506 29.01 10.15 1.20
C ILE A 506 27.60 9.88 0.73
N VAL A 507 26.69 10.81 1.01
CA VAL A 507 25.42 10.86 0.31
C VAL A 507 25.33 12.18 -0.39
N PHE A 508 25.14 12.09 -1.71
CA PHE A 508 24.86 13.23 -2.54
C PHE A 508 23.46 13.71 -2.21
N THR A 509 23.40 14.61 -1.25
CA THR A 509 22.35 15.59 -1.18
C THR A 509 22.69 16.67 -2.20
N CYS A 510 21.92 16.78 -3.28
CA CYS A 510 21.94 18.03 -4.04
C CYS A 510 21.40 19.10 -3.08
N THR A 511 22.20 20.11 -2.74
CA THR A 511 21.74 21.20 -1.87
C THR A 511 21.65 22.52 -2.63
N TYR A 512 20.54 23.23 -2.47
CA TYR A 512 20.45 24.64 -2.86
C TYR A 512 20.55 25.54 -1.64
N ASN A 513 21.52 26.44 -1.62
CA ASN A 513 21.59 27.50 -0.62
C ASN A 513 20.89 28.75 -1.14
N ASP A 514 19.77 29.11 -0.50
CA ASP A 514 18.93 30.20 -0.99
C ASP A 514 19.60 31.58 -0.89
N SER A 515 20.40 31.83 0.16
CA SER A 515 21.05 33.14 0.36
C SER A 515 22.22 33.35 -0.59
N LYS A 516 23.00 32.30 -0.84
CA LYS A 516 24.16 32.35 -1.73
C LYS A 516 23.78 32.14 -3.19
N LYS A 517 22.57 31.63 -3.45
CA LYS A 517 22.13 31.18 -4.78
C LYS A 517 23.12 30.16 -5.37
N GLU A 518 23.76 29.39 -4.50
CA GLU A 518 24.79 28.41 -4.83
C GLU A 518 24.23 27.00 -4.63
N PHE A 519 24.53 26.10 -5.57
CA PHE A 519 24.33 24.68 -5.42
C PHE A 519 25.64 24.03 -4.97
N ASP A 520 25.60 23.27 -3.88
CA ASP A 520 26.76 22.54 -3.37
C ASP A 520 26.47 21.04 -3.35
N VAL A 521 27.52 20.30 -3.68
CA VAL A 521 27.54 18.84 -3.70
C VAL A 521 28.67 18.40 -2.80
N CYS A 522 28.44 18.57 -1.50
CA CYS A 522 29.45 18.35 -0.48
C CYS A 522 28.98 17.38 0.59
N ASN A 523 29.96 16.64 1.10
CA ASN A 523 29.93 15.83 2.31
C ASN A 523 29.42 16.68 3.49
N MET A 524 28.17 16.47 3.92
CA MET A 524 27.57 17.29 4.96
C MET A 524 27.99 16.80 6.35
N ASN A 525 29.04 17.40 6.90
CA ASN A 525 29.35 17.36 8.34
C ASN A 525 28.48 18.34 9.16
N ALA A 526 27.49 18.99 8.56
CA ALA A 526 26.77 20.11 9.17
C ALA A 526 25.34 19.72 9.54
N GLY A 527 25.14 19.33 10.81
CA GLY A 527 23.98 19.71 11.61
C GLY A 527 22.56 19.48 11.08
N ILE A 528 22.34 18.68 10.02
CA ILE A 528 21.03 18.12 9.68
C ILE A 528 20.78 17.03 10.72
N VAL A 529 20.34 17.50 11.88
CA VAL A 529 19.73 16.70 12.93
C VAL A 529 18.28 16.58 12.54
N ASP A 530 17.88 15.35 12.27
CA ASP A 530 16.52 14.87 12.16
C ASP A 530 16.01 14.55 10.73
N GLU A 531 15.67 13.26 10.63
CA GLU A 531 14.64 12.63 9.81
C GLU A 531 15.05 11.90 8.52
N SER A 532 14.72 10.61 8.53
CA SER A 532 15.44 9.51 7.87
C SER A 532 14.75 9.03 6.59
N PHE A 533 13.98 9.91 5.95
CA PHE A 533 13.04 9.59 4.88
C PHE A 533 13.48 10.25 3.58
N THR A 534 13.75 9.50 2.52
CA THR A 534 14.15 10.01 1.20
C THR A 534 13.12 9.70 0.13
N GLN A 535 12.99 10.57 -0.87
CA GLN A 535 12.27 10.23 -2.10
C GLN A 535 13.16 9.39 -2.99
N VAL A 536 12.60 8.34 -3.57
CA VAL A 536 13.36 7.47 -4.47
C VAL A 536 13.14 7.90 -5.92
N ARG A 537 14.24 8.23 -6.60
CA ARG A 537 14.28 8.41 -8.06
C ARG A 537 15.02 7.23 -8.69
N CYS A 538 14.32 6.41 -9.46
CA CYS A 538 14.94 5.26 -10.10
C CYS A 538 15.56 5.59 -11.46
N ILE A 539 16.52 4.75 -11.86
CA ILE A 539 17.03 4.63 -13.22
C ILE A 539 16.70 3.25 -13.79
N SER A 540 16.72 3.11 -15.12
CA SER A 540 16.70 1.79 -15.76
C SER A 540 17.82 0.90 -15.22
N GLU A 541 17.51 -0.38 -15.01
CA GLU A 541 18.47 -1.43 -14.63
C GLU A 541 19.60 -1.61 -15.64
#